data_AF-A0A9W8NXE7-F1
#
_entry.id   AF-A0A9W8NXE7-F1
#
_cell.length_a   1.000
_cell.length_b   1.000
_cell.length_c   1.000
_cell.angle_alpha   90.00
_cell.angle_beta   90.00
_cell.angle_gamma   90.00
#
_symmetry.space_group_name_H-M   'P 1'
#
loop_
_entity.id
_entity.type
_entity.pdbx_description
1 polymer ?
#
loop_
_entity_poly.entity_id
_entity_poly.type
_entity_poly.pdbx_seq_one_letter_code
_entity_poly.pdbx_strand_id
1 'polypeptide(L)'
;MPLVRIEVCDFKSYRGHQTIGPFKDFTSVIGPNGAGKSNLMDAISFVLGVKSAQLRSSQLKDLVYRGRRLQRENPDGSMAVDDENDEEGDGDGTAKKAWVSAVYMDAGNKEWTFQRTVSTTGASEYKLNNRVVTYSAYNAALVSHNILVKAKNFLVFQGDVEAVASQSPRELSRLVEQISGSLELAPEYEQAKEGQDKATENATFNFSKRRGIAGEIKQYKEQKGEAERFEAMEQERVSDVKSLS
;
A
#
# COMPACT_ATOMS: atom_id res chain seq x y z
N MET A 1 -13.40 3.15 17.59
CA MET A 1 -14.09 1.86 17.48
C MET A 1 -13.16 0.76 18.02
N PRO A 2 -13.27 0.41 19.31
CA PRO A 2 -12.45 -0.64 19.89
C PRO A 2 -12.86 -2.02 19.37
N LEU A 3 -11.89 -2.92 19.29
CA LEU A 3 -12.12 -4.35 19.11
C LEU A 3 -12.77 -4.89 20.39
N VAL A 4 -13.90 -5.60 20.27
CA VAL A 4 -14.61 -6.19 21.41
C VAL A 4 -14.19 -7.63 21.62
N ARG A 5 -14.25 -8.43 20.55
CA ARG A 5 -13.92 -9.86 20.59
C ARG A 5 -13.46 -10.35 19.22
N ILE A 6 -12.74 -11.45 19.22
CA ILE A 6 -12.37 -12.19 18.02
C ILE A 6 -12.94 -13.58 18.16
N GLU A 7 -13.65 -14.02 17.15
CA GLU A 7 -14.16 -15.39 17.04
C GLU A 7 -13.34 -16.11 15.98
N VAL A 8 -12.74 -17.25 16.34
CA VAL A 8 -11.96 -18.08 15.43
C VAL A 8 -12.57 -19.46 15.37
N CYS A 9 -12.55 -20.07 14.18
CA CYS A 9 -12.98 -21.46 14.01
C CYS A 9 -11.96 -22.20 13.16
N ASP A 10 -11.44 -23.30 13.70
CA ASP A 10 -10.51 -24.20 13.03
C ASP A 10 -9.30 -23.48 12.41
N PHE A 11 -8.77 -22.47 13.12
CA PHE A 11 -7.69 -21.62 12.65
C PHE A 11 -6.37 -21.96 13.37
N LYS A 12 -5.35 -22.39 12.63
CA LYS A 12 -4.03 -22.79 13.17
C LYS A 12 -4.16 -23.75 14.33
N SER A 13 -3.83 -23.35 15.57
CA SER A 13 -3.92 -24.21 16.75
C SER A 13 -5.31 -24.21 17.41
N TYR A 14 -6.23 -23.36 16.98
CA TYR A 14 -7.57 -23.25 17.53
C TYR A 14 -8.50 -24.26 16.84
N ARG A 15 -8.83 -25.35 17.54
CA ARG A 15 -9.83 -26.32 17.09
C ARG A 15 -11.23 -25.88 17.48
N GLY A 16 -12.17 -26.04 16.55
CA GLY A 16 -13.57 -25.66 16.73
C GLY A 16 -13.75 -24.15 16.90
N HIS A 17 -14.95 -23.74 17.28
CA HIS A 17 -15.27 -22.35 17.53
C HIS A 17 -14.72 -21.90 18.89
N GLN A 18 -13.88 -20.88 18.88
CA GLN A 18 -13.31 -20.25 20.06
C GLN A 18 -13.59 -18.75 20.04
N THR A 19 -14.06 -18.22 21.15
CA THR A 19 -14.25 -16.78 21.34
C THR A 19 -13.13 -16.23 22.22
N ILE A 20 -12.41 -15.24 21.71
CA ILE A 20 -11.29 -14.60 22.38
C ILE A 20 -11.70 -13.16 22.71
N GLY A 21 -11.81 -12.87 24.01
CA GLY A 21 -12.25 -11.58 24.52
C GLY A 21 -13.01 -11.73 25.84
N PRO A 22 -13.62 -10.65 26.33
CA PRO A 22 -13.63 -9.31 25.74
C PRO A 22 -12.27 -8.60 25.82
N PHE A 23 -11.91 -7.89 24.75
CA PHE A 23 -10.77 -6.98 24.75
C PHE A 23 -11.15 -5.66 25.43
N LYS A 24 -10.23 -5.14 26.25
CA LYS A 24 -10.32 -3.81 26.88
C LYS A 24 -9.23 -2.91 26.31
N ASP A 25 -9.24 -1.64 26.69
CA ASP A 25 -8.28 -0.61 26.25
C ASP A 25 -6.82 -1.08 26.35
N PHE A 26 -6.50 -1.83 27.41
CA PHE A 26 -5.23 -2.52 27.56
C PHE A 26 -5.48 -4.00 27.85
N THR A 27 -4.97 -4.87 26.97
CA THR A 27 -5.09 -6.32 27.09
C THR A 27 -3.72 -6.95 26.87
N SER A 28 -3.30 -7.81 27.80
CA SER A 28 -2.05 -8.57 27.69
C SER A 28 -2.34 -10.05 27.42
N VAL A 29 -1.64 -10.62 26.44
CA VAL A 29 -1.78 -12.03 26.03
C VAL A 29 -0.60 -12.82 26.58
N ILE A 30 -0.85 -13.67 27.58
CA ILE A 30 0.18 -14.48 28.25
C ILE A 30 -0.06 -15.98 28.04
N GLY A 31 0.97 -16.79 28.28
CA GLY A 31 0.90 -18.25 28.14
C GLY A 31 2.26 -18.87 27.86
N PRO A 32 2.40 -20.21 27.93
CA PRO A 32 3.65 -20.90 27.67
C PRO A 32 4.11 -20.79 26.21
N ASN A 33 5.39 -21.05 25.95
CA ASN A 33 5.90 -21.09 24.58
C ASN A 33 5.20 -22.19 23.78
N GLY A 34 4.82 -21.89 22.54
CA GLY A 34 4.02 -22.80 21.71
C GLY A 34 2.51 -22.84 22.02
N ALA A 35 2.00 -22.10 23.01
CA ALA A 35 0.57 -22.08 23.35
C ALA A 35 -0.35 -21.38 22.32
N GLY A 36 0.20 -20.91 21.20
CA GLY A 36 -0.59 -20.22 20.16
C GLY A 36 -0.83 -18.73 20.41
N LYS A 37 -0.16 -18.08 21.37
CA LYS A 37 -0.22 -16.61 21.60
C LYS A 37 -0.04 -15.82 20.30
N SER A 38 0.99 -16.23 19.57
CA SER A 38 1.35 -15.76 18.25
C SER A 38 0.25 -15.97 17.19
N ASN A 39 -0.53 -17.05 17.29
CA ASN A 39 -1.60 -17.35 16.34
C ASN A 39 -2.79 -16.39 16.46
N LEU A 40 -2.99 -15.77 17.64
CA LEU A 40 -3.96 -14.69 17.80
C LEU A 40 -3.59 -13.48 16.93
N MET A 41 -2.31 -13.09 16.93
CA MET A 41 -1.82 -12.01 16.07
C MET A 41 -2.01 -12.36 14.58
N ASP A 42 -1.76 -13.62 14.20
CA ASP A 42 -1.99 -14.08 12.84
C ASP A 42 -3.49 -14.06 12.48
N ALA A 43 -4.38 -14.38 13.42
CA ALA A 43 -5.83 -14.33 13.22
C ALA A 43 -6.30 -12.89 12.98
N ILE A 44 -5.81 -11.93 13.78
CA ILE A 44 -6.07 -10.49 13.61
C ILE A 44 -5.56 -10.01 12.25
N SER A 45 -4.33 -10.38 11.90
CA SER A 45 -3.72 -10.02 10.62
C SER A 45 -4.51 -10.63 9.44
N PHE A 46 -5.00 -11.85 9.61
CA PHE A 46 -5.78 -12.56 8.60
C PHE A 46 -7.13 -11.87 8.34
N VAL A 47 -7.90 -11.56 9.38
CA VAL A 47 -9.23 -10.91 9.23
C VAL A 47 -9.13 -9.47 8.73
N LEU A 48 -8.05 -8.77 9.07
CA LEU A 48 -7.77 -7.43 8.56
C LEU A 48 -7.30 -7.42 7.10
N GLY A 49 -7.17 -8.59 6.44
CA GLY A 49 -6.90 -8.64 5.01
C GLY A 49 -5.43 -8.41 4.65
N VAL A 50 -4.51 -8.63 5.58
CA VAL A 50 -3.07 -8.64 5.29
C VAL A 50 -2.76 -9.76 4.29
N LYS A 51 -1.83 -9.49 3.36
CA LYS A 51 -1.41 -10.47 2.34
C LYS A 51 -0.78 -11.68 3.02
N SER A 52 -1.11 -12.88 2.53
CA SER A 52 -0.61 -14.16 3.07
C SER A 52 0.90 -14.26 3.14
N ALA A 53 1.62 -13.67 2.19
CA ALA A 53 3.09 -13.63 2.19
C ALA A 53 3.72 -12.95 3.41
N GLN A 54 2.93 -12.19 4.18
CA GLN A 54 3.37 -11.47 5.37
C GLN A 54 2.92 -12.17 6.66
N LEU A 55 2.12 -13.22 6.55
CA LEU A 55 1.88 -14.13 7.67
C LEU A 55 3.08 -15.07 7.76
N ARG A 56 3.38 -15.54 8.97
CA ARG A 56 4.44 -16.55 9.18
C ARG A 56 4.20 -17.87 8.43
N SER A 57 2.99 -18.06 7.91
CA SER A 57 2.63 -19.18 7.04
C SER A 57 2.59 -18.68 5.59
N SER A 58 3.45 -19.24 4.73
CA SER A 58 3.61 -18.80 3.33
C SER A 58 2.36 -19.07 2.48
N GLN A 59 1.52 -20.03 2.85
CA GLN A 59 0.31 -20.39 2.11
C GLN A 59 -0.95 -20.25 2.97
N LEU A 60 -2.03 -19.72 2.38
CA LEU A 60 -3.33 -19.55 3.04
C LEU A 60 -3.92 -20.88 3.54
N LYS A 61 -3.62 -21.98 2.84
CA LYS A 61 -4.06 -23.33 3.19
C LYS A 61 -3.48 -23.83 4.53
N ASP A 62 -2.35 -23.28 4.96
CA ASP A 62 -1.67 -23.66 6.21
C ASP A 62 -2.25 -22.91 7.42
N LEU A 63 -3.21 -22.02 7.19
CA LEU A 63 -3.96 -21.34 8.26
C LEU A 63 -5.12 -22.21 8.77
N VAL A 64 -5.54 -23.22 8.00
CA VAL A 64 -6.60 -24.15 8.41
C VAL A 64 -6.03 -25.15 9.40
N TYR A 65 -6.74 -25.41 10.50
CA TYR A 65 -6.35 -26.41 11.49
C TYR A 65 -6.23 -27.77 10.80
N ARG A 66 -4.98 -28.20 10.68
CA ARG A 66 -4.64 -29.59 10.44
C ARG A 66 -4.40 -30.17 11.81
N GLY A 67 -5.21 -31.14 12.21
CA GLY A 67 -5.00 -31.83 13.47
C GLY A 67 -3.53 -32.19 13.59
N ARG A 68 -2.94 -31.98 14.78
CA ARG A 68 -1.74 -32.75 15.11
C ARG A 68 -2.20 -34.20 14.97
N ARG A 69 -1.80 -34.90 13.90
CA ARG A 69 -1.52 -36.33 14.04
C ARG A 69 -0.52 -36.34 15.19
N LEU A 70 -1.02 -36.64 16.39
CA LEU A 70 -0.17 -37.11 17.46
C LEU A 70 0.75 -38.09 16.77
N GLN A 71 2.02 -37.76 16.76
CA GLN A 71 3.08 -38.68 16.39
C GLN A 71 2.75 -39.95 17.15
N ARG A 72 2.17 -40.93 16.43
CA ARG A 72 1.87 -42.22 17.02
C ARG A 72 3.26 -42.77 17.30
N GLU A 73 3.65 -42.71 18.56
CA GLU A 73 4.80 -43.47 19.02
C GLU A 73 4.48 -44.92 18.68
N ASN A 74 5.15 -45.45 17.65
CA ASN A 74 5.16 -46.89 17.46
C ASN A 74 5.78 -47.48 18.74
N PRO A 75 5.24 -48.57 19.30
CA PRO A 75 5.72 -49.17 20.54
C PRO A 75 7.18 -49.69 20.48
N ASP A 76 7.86 -49.50 19.35
CA ASP A 76 9.23 -49.93 19.04
C ASP A 76 10.25 -48.77 18.96
N GLY A 77 9.85 -47.53 19.27
CA GLY A 77 10.79 -46.40 19.39
C GLY A 77 11.46 -45.93 18.08
N SER A 78 11.00 -46.40 16.92
CA SER A 78 11.48 -45.93 15.62
C SER A 78 10.71 -44.69 15.14
N MET A 79 11.47 -43.65 14.77
CA MET A 79 10.95 -42.41 14.17
C MET A 79 10.59 -42.67 12.70
N ALA A 80 9.32 -42.93 12.41
CA ALA A 80 8.83 -42.91 11.04
C ALA A 80 8.77 -41.46 10.55
N VAL A 81 9.60 -41.15 9.55
CA VAL A 81 9.47 -39.92 8.75
C VAL A 81 8.43 -40.26 7.69
N ASP A 82 7.18 -39.89 7.93
CA ASP A 82 6.13 -40.01 6.90
C ASP A 82 6.39 -38.93 5.85
N ASP A 83 7.12 -39.37 4.83
CA ASP A 83 7.31 -38.71 3.55
C ASP A 83 5.97 -38.52 2.84
N GLU A 84 5.95 -37.48 2.03
CA GLU A 84 4.83 -36.90 1.30
C GLU A 84 3.94 -37.96 0.61
N ASN A 85 2.67 -38.09 1.05
CA ASN A 85 1.62 -38.54 0.15
C ASN A 85 0.24 -38.02 0.57
N ASP A 86 -0.29 -37.18 -0.32
CA ASP A 86 -1.68 -36.71 -0.38
C ASP A 86 -2.63 -37.89 -0.66
N GLU A 87 -3.01 -38.64 0.37
CA GLU A 87 -4.15 -39.57 0.27
C GLU A 87 -5.35 -39.05 1.07
N GLU A 88 -6.44 -38.85 0.31
CA GLU A 88 -7.80 -38.59 0.73
C GLU A 88 -8.33 -39.70 1.65
N GLY A 89 -7.87 -39.71 2.90
CA GLY A 89 -8.46 -40.50 3.97
C GLY A 89 -9.52 -39.68 4.69
N ASP A 90 -10.77 -40.13 4.62
CA ASP A 90 -11.95 -39.63 5.36
C ASP A 90 -11.79 -39.91 6.88
N GLY A 91 -10.78 -39.28 7.49
CA GLY A 91 -10.44 -39.34 8.89
C GLY A 91 -11.00 -38.12 9.64
N ASP A 92 -11.93 -38.41 10.55
CA ASP A 92 -12.63 -37.50 11.47
C ASP A 92 -11.68 -36.56 12.25
N GLY A 93 -11.34 -35.41 11.66
CA GLY A 93 -10.52 -34.40 12.36
C GLY A 93 -9.91 -33.27 11.53
N THR A 94 -9.93 -33.34 10.20
CA THR A 94 -9.35 -32.30 9.34
C THR A 94 -10.41 -31.28 8.95
N ALA A 95 -10.27 -30.05 9.46
CA ALA A 95 -11.20 -28.98 9.09
C ALA A 95 -11.05 -28.65 7.61
N LYS A 96 -12.17 -28.61 6.87
CA LYS A 96 -12.18 -28.28 5.42
C LYS A 96 -12.11 -26.77 5.17
N LYS A 97 -12.48 -25.97 6.17
CA LYS A 97 -12.52 -24.50 6.13
C LYS A 97 -12.19 -23.95 7.50
N ALA A 98 -11.56 -22.78 7.52
CA ALA A 98 -11.33 -22.00 8.73
C ALA A 98 -11.91 -20.60 8.53
N TRP A 99 -12.33 -19.96 9.62
CA TRP A 99 -12.75 -18.57 9.56
C TRP A 99 -12.33 -17.81 10.80
N VAL A 100 -12.13 -16.52 10.62
CA VAL A 100 -11.86 -15.57 11.70
C VAL A 100 -12.81 -14.40 11.52
N SER A 101 -13.43 -14.00 12.63
CA SER A 101 -14.34 -12.88 12.72
C SER A 101 -13.83 -11.92 13.79
N ALA A 102 -13.68 -10.64 13.46
CA ALA A 102 -13.38 -9.57 14.39
C ALA A 102 -14.63 -8.71 14.56
N VAL A 103 -15.05 -8.58 15.83
CA VAL A 103 -16.22 -7.77 16.19
C VAL A 103 -15.73 -6.47 16.80
N TYR A 104 -16.14 -5.38 16.16
CA TYR A 104 -15.82 -4.03 16.56
C TYR A 104 -17.10 -3.32 17.02
N MET A 105 -16.97 -2.34 17.93
CA MET A 105 -18.10 -1.56 18.41
C MET A 105 -17.95 -0.08 18.07
N ASP A 106 -18.94 0.46 17.37
CA ASP A 106 -18.96 1.87 16.98
C ASP A 106 -19.39 2.77 18.15
N ALA A 107 -19.20 4.08 18.01
CA ALA A 107 -19.60 5.08 19.00
C ALA A 107 -21.11 5.04 19.33
N GLY A 108 -21.93 4.55 18.40
CA GLY A 108 -23.37 4.32 18.59
C GLY A 108 -23.75 2.97 19.19
N ASN A 109 -22.83 2.22 19.80
CA ASN A 109 -23.03 0.84 20.28
C ASN A 109 -23.48 -0.15 19.19
N LYS A 110 -23.18 0.15 17.93
CA LYS A 110 -23.44 -0.76 16.81
C LYS A 110 -22.28 -1.74 16.67
N GLU A 111 -22.57 -3.03 16.71
CA GLU A 111 -21.58 -4.06 16.39
C GLU A 111 -21.35 -4.15 14.88
N TRP A 112 -20.07 -4.17 14.50
CA TRP A 112 -19.62 -4.42 13.15
C TRP A 112 -18.76 -5.66 13.13
N THR A 113 -19.18 -6.63 12.32
CA THR A 113 -18.56 -7.95 12.23
C THR A 113 -17.82 -8.08 10.92
N PHE A 114 -16.50 -8.16 11.00
CA PHE A 114 -15.60 -8.36 9.88
C PHE A 114 -15.14 -9.81 9.90
N GLN A 115 -15.54 -10.61 8.91
CA GLN A 115 -15.20 -12.04 8.86
C GLN A 115 -14.48 -12.38 7.56
N ARG A 116 -13.40 -13.16 7.68
CA ARG A 116 -12.69 -13.77 6.56
C ARG A 116 -12.71 -15.28 6.72
N THR A 117 -13.06 -15.98 5.64
CA THR A 117 -13.08 -17.45 5.56
C THR A 117 -12.01 -17.90 4.57
N VAL A 118 -11.34 -19.00 4.87
CA VAL A 118 -10.36 -19.66 3.98
C VAL A 118 -10.66 -21.15 3.90
N SER A 119 -10.63 -21.70 2.68
CA SER A 119 -10.71 -23.14 2.43
C SER A 119 -9.31 -23.76 2.32
N THR A 120 -9.24 -25.09 2.47
CA THR A 120 -8.02 -25.86 2.18
C THR A 120 -7.55 -25.72 0.73
N THR A 121 -8.45 -25.40 -0.19
CA THR A 121 -8.15 -25.09 -1.61
C THR A 121 -7.54 -23.70 -1.80
N GLY A 122 -7.40 -22.90 -0.74
CA GLY A 122 -6.81 -21.56 -0.78
C GLY A 122 -7.78 -20.44 -1.20
N ALA A 123 -9.06 -20.76 -1.46
CA ALA A 123 -10.07 -19.75 -1.74
C ALA A 123 -10.40 -18.97 -0.46
N SER A 124 -10.37 -17.63 -0.54
CA SER A 124 -10.74 -16.76 0.57
C SER A 124 -12.00 -15.96 0.27
N GLU A 125 -12.94 -15.94 1.22
CA GLU A 125 -14.20 -15.20 1.14
C GLU A 125 -14.24 -14.14 2.25
N TYR A 126 -14.74 -12.94 1.92
CA TYR A 126 -14.88 -11.81 2.86
C TYR A 126 -16.36 -11.58 3.16
N LYS A 127 -16.68 -11.40 4.44
CA LYS A 127 -18.03 -11.11 4.91
C LYS A 127 -18.03 -9.90 5.82
N LEU A 128 -18.95 -8.98 5.57
CA LEU A 128 -19.23 -7.83 6.42
C LEU A 128 -20.63 -7.98 6.98
N ASN A 129 -20.79 -8.04 8.31
CA ASN A 129 -22.07 -8.26 8.98
C ASN A 129 -22.85 -9.46 8.39
N ASN A 130 -22.17 -10.60 8.23
CA ASN A 130 -22.67 -11.83 7.62
C ASN A 130 -23.05 -11.75 6.11
N ARG A 131 -22.76 -10.64 5.42
CA ARG A 131 -22.98 -10.51 3.97
C ARG A 131 -21.67 -10.67 3.22
N VAL A 132 -21.67 -11.52 2.19
CA VAL A 132 -20.50 -11.70 1.32
C VAL A 132 -20.25 -10.43 0.53
N VAL A 133 -19.02 -9.93 0.57
CA VAL A 133 -18.60 -8.70 -0.10
C VAL A 133 -17.27 -8.91 -0.83
N THR A 134 -16.99 -8.07 -1.82
CA THR A 134 -15.70 -8.07 -2.50
C THR A 134 -14.60 -7.53 -1.57
N TYR A 135 -13.35 -7.90 -1.83
CA TYR A 135 -12.21 -7.37 -1.07
C TYR A 135 -12.14 -5.83 -1.12
N SER A 136 -12.48 -5.23 -2.27
CA SER A 136 -12.51 -3.77 -2.42
C SER A 136 -13.51 -3.11 -1.46
N ALA A 137 -14.75 -3.61 -1.42
CA ALA A 137 -15.78 -3.11 -0.52
C ALA A 137 -15.44 -3.37 0.96
N TYR A 138 -14.88 -4.53 1.26
CA TYR A 138 -14.43 -4.88 2.61
C TYR A 138 -13.31 -3.95 3.11
N ASN A 139 -12.31 -3.69 2.26
CA ASN A 139 -11.22 -2.78 2.57
C ASN A 139 -11.70 -1.32 2.67
N ALA A 140 -12.62 -0.89 1.81
CA ALA A 140 -13.22 0.44 1.91
C ALA A 140 -13.95 0.64 3.25
N ALA A 141 -14.67 -0.38 3.74
CA ALA A 141 -15.30 -0.34 5.06
C ALA A 141 -14.25 -0.23 6.18
N LEU A 142 -13.17 -1.02 6.14
CA LEU A 142 -12.06 -0.91 7.12
C LEU A 142 -11.41 0.48 7.12
N VAL A 143 -11.14 1.04 5.93
CA VAL A 143 -10.56 2.38 5.76
C VAL A 143 -11.52 3.46 6.28
N SER A 144 -12.83 3.33 6.03
CA SER A 144 -13.83 4.28 6.54
C SER A 144 -13.86 4.37 8.07
N HIS A 145 -13.39 3.32 8.75
CA HIS A 145 -13.25 3.27 10.20
C HIS A 145 -11.80 3.52 10.67
N ASN A 146 -10.96 4.13 9.83
CA ASN A 146 -9.55 4.44 10.08
C ASN A 146 -8.64 3.22 10.35
N ILE A 147 -9.04 2.02 9.89
CA ILE A 147 -8.20 0.82 9.95
C ILE A 147 -7.42 0.71 8.64
N LEU A 148 -6.24 1.34 8.59
CA LEU A 148 -5.37 1.38 7.42
C LEU A 148 -4.55 0.10 7.24
N VAL A 149 -5.16 -0.93 6.63
CA VAL A 149 -4.53 -2.24 6.38
C VAL A 149 -3.22 -2.11 5.59
N LYS A 150 -3.15 -1.17 4.63
CA LYS A 150 -1.98 -0.98 3.77
C LYS A 150 -0.75 -0.49 4.54
N ALA A 151 -0.96 0.43 5.50
CA ALA A 151 0.13 1.10 6.22
C ALA A 151 0.69 0.26 7.38
N LYS A 152 -0.01 -0.80 7.79
CA LYS A 152 0.40 -1.71 8.88
C LYS A 152 0.71 -1.04 10.22
N ASN A 153 0.24 0.19 10.45
CA ASN A 153 0.57 0.97 11.65
C ASN A 153 0.17 0.31 12.98
N PHE A 154 -0.73 -0.67 12.94
CA PHE A 154 -1.28 -1.34 14.11
C PHE A 154 -0.72 -2.76 14.33
N LEU A 155 0.16 -3.24 13.45
CA LEU A 155 0.81 -4.56 13.59
C LEU A 155 2.32 -4.39 13.64
N VAL A 156 2.91 -4.86 14.73
CA VAL A 156 4.36 -4.92 14.91
C VAL A 156 4.73 -6.37 15.14
N PHE A 157 5.35 -6.99 14.13
CA PHE A 157 5.88 -8.34 14.23
C PHE A 157 7.23 -8.34 14.95
N GLN A 158 7.64 -9.52 15.42
CA GLN A 158 8.97 -9.69 15.98
C GLN A 158 10.02 -9.37 14.91
N GLY A 159 10.96 -8.46 15.24
CA GLY A 159 11.97 -7.97 14.31
C GLY A 159 11.58 -6.71 13.53
N ASP A 160 10.29 -6.32 13.53
CA ASP A 160 9.86 -5.11 12.80
C ASP A 160 10.48 -3.84 13.37
N VAL A 161 10.70 -3.77 14.69
CA VAL A 161 11.32 -2.61 15.34
C VAL A 161 12.75 -2.39 14.83
N GLU A 162 13.52 -3.46 14.71
CA GLU A 162 14.89 -3.42 14.17
C GLU A 162 14.89 -3.11 12.67
N ALA A 163 13.94 -3.68 11.93
CA ALA A 163 13.77 -3.40 10.51
C ALA A 163 13.43 -1.93 10.26
N VAL A 164 12.51 -1.34 11.03
CA VAL A 164 12.17 0.09 10.94
C VAL A 164 13.35 0.97 11.35
N ALA A 165 14.11 0.60 12.39
CA ALA A 165 15.29 1.34 12.82
C ALA A 165 16.44 1.32 11.78
N SER A 166 16.49 0.31 10.92
CA SER A 166 17.50 0.15 9.86
C SER A 166 17.06 0.67 8.49
N GLN A 167 15.84 1.19 8.37
CA GLN A 167 15.34 1.76 7.11
C GLN A 167 16.10 3.02 6.70
N SER A 168 16.19 3.22 5.39
CA SER A 168 16.75 4.45 4.83
C SER A 168 15.81 5.65 5.08
N PRO A 169 16.34 6.90 5.12
CA PRO A 169 15.50 8.09 5.27
C PRO A 169 14.38 8.20 4.22
N ARG A 170 14.62 7.72 3.00
CA ARG A 170 13.60 7.71 1.92
C ARG A 170 12.46 6.74 2.22
N GLU A 171 12.76 5.56 2.75
CA GLU A 171 11.75 4.57 3.13
C GLU A 171 10.93 5.05 4.32
N LEU A 172 11.58 5.69 5.31
CA LEU A 172 10.89 6.30 6.44
C LEU A 172 9.95 7.43 5.99
N SER A 173 10.39 8.32 5.10
CA SER A 173 9.52 9.36 4.53
C SER A 173 8.32 8.74 3.81
N ARG A 174 8.55 7.69 3.01
CA ARG A 174 7.47 6.97 2.31
C ARG A 174 6.48 6.33 3.28
N LEU A 175 6.97 5.76 4.39
CA LEU A 175 6.12 5.23 5.44
C LEU A 175 5.24 6.34 6.01
N VAL A 176 5.80 7.51 6.36
CA VAL A 176 5.03 8.66 6.86
C VAL A 176 4.00 9.15 5.84
N GLU A 177 4.35 9.25 4.56
CA GLU A 177 3.43 9.62 3.47
C GLU A 177 2.29 8.61 3.30
N GLN A 178 2.58 7.33 3.52
CA GLN A 178 1.57 6.29 3.48
C GLN A 178 0.61 6.38 4.67
N ILE A 179 1.10 6.77 5.86
CA ILE A 179 0.29 6.98 7.06
C ILE A 179 -0.59 8.23 6.92
N SER A 180 -0.04 9.31 6.36
CA SER A 180 -0.78 10.56 6.16
C SER A 180 -1.85 10.44 5.07
N GLY A 181 -1.77 9.41 4.21
CA GLY A 181 -2.62 9.25 3.04
C GLY A 181 -2.19 10.11 1.85
N SER A 182 -1.10 10.89 1.96
CA SER A 182 -0.62 11.75 0.87
C SER A 182 -0.15 10.95 -0.34
N LEU A 183 0.19 9.67 -0.15
CA LEU A 183 0.62 8.78 -1.21
C LEU A 183 -0.48 8.51 -2.26
N GLU A 184 -1.76 8.70 -1.90
CA GLU A 184 -2.88 8.61 -2.86
C GLU A 184 -2.93 9.81 -3.81
N LEU A 185 -2.40 10.96 -3.38
CA LEU A 185 -2.31 12.20 -4.16
C LEU A 185 -1.01 12.30 -4.96
N ALA A 186 -0.02 11.46 -4.67
CA ALA A 186 1.26 11.43 -5.37
C ALA A 186 1.13 11.33 -6.91
N PRO A 187 0.28 10.46 -7.51
CA PRO A 187 0.17 10.40 -8.97
C PRO A 187 -0.42 11.68 -9.58
N GLU A 188 -1.42 12.29 -8.93
CA GLU A 188 -1.98 13.57 -9.39
C GLU A 188 -0.95 14.70 -9.27
N TYR A 189 -0.16 14.70 -8.19
CA TYR A 189 0.93 15.64 -7.98
C TYR A 189 2.02 15.51 -9.04
N GLU A 190 2.46 14.28 -9.36
CA GLU A 190 3.46 14.03 -10.40
C GLU A 190 2.98 14.49 -11.78
N GLN A 191 1.72 14.22 -12.14
CA GLN A 191 1.14 14.69 -13.40
C GLN A 191 1.04 16.21 -13.47
N ALA A 192 0.59 16.84 -12.38
CA ALA A 192 0.50 18.30 -12.30
C ALA A 192 1.89 18.95 -12.38
N LYS A 193 2.88 18.36 -11.73
CA LYS A 193 4.27 18.81 -11.75
C LYS A 193 4.88 18.68 -13.15
N GLU A 194 4.69 17.55 -13.83
CA GLU A 194 5.17 17.37 -15.20
C GLU A 194 4.52 18.39 -16.16
N GLY A 195 3.23 18.68 -15.98
CA GLY A 195 2.53 19.73 -16.72
C GLY A 195 3.11 21.13 -16.45
N GLN A 196 3.43 21.43 -15.20
CA GLN A 196 4.08 22.68 -14.81
C GLN A 196 5.48 22.81 -15.42
N ASP A 197 6.29 21.75 -15.37
CA ASP A 197 7.65 21.74 -15.92
C ASP A 197 7.62 21.99 -17.43
N LYS A 198 6.74 21.28 -18.17
CA LYS A 198 6.53 21.50 -19.62
C LYS A 198 6.09 22.92 -19.94
N ALA A 199 5.18 23.50 -19.15
CA ALA A 199 4.73 24.88 -19.35
C ALA A 199 5.88 25.88 -19.11
N THR A 200 6.71 25.62 -18.11
CA THR A 200 7.85 26.45 -17.73
C THR A 200 8.96 26.40 -18.80
N GLU A 201 9.27 25.22 -19.32
CA GLU A 201 10.20 25.05 -20.44
C GLU A 201 9.72 25.78 -21.69
N ASN A 202 8.44 25.63 -22.05
CA ASN A 202 7.85 26.33 -23.19
C ASN A 202 7.86 27.85 -23.01
N ALA A 203 7.55 28.34 -21.81
CA ALA A 203 7.61 29.78 -21.51
C ALA A 203 9.04 30.31 -21.64
N THR A 204 10.02 29.56 -21.13
CA THR A 204 11.46 29.91 -21.20
C THR A 204 11.95 29.93 -22.64
N PHE A 205 11.58 28.93 -23.45
CA PHE A 205 11.90 28.86 -24.88
C PHE A 205 11.28 30.00 -25.67
N ASN A 206 10.00 30.30 -25.45
CA ASN A 206 9.34 31.41 -26.13
C ASN A 206 9.95 32.77 -25.72
N PHE A 207 10.32 32.92 -24.46
CA PHE A 207 10.98 34.13 -23.98
C PHE A 207 12.36 34.31 -24.61
N SER A 208 13.18 33.25 -24.68
CA SER A 208 14.50 33.30 -25.32
C SER A 208 14.39 33.60 -26.82
N LYS A 209 13.44 32.99 -27.53
CA LYS A 209 13.15 33.26 -28.94
C LYS A 209 12.72 34.71 -29.16
N ARG A 210 11.81 35.23 -28.33
CA ARG A 210 11.36 36.63 -28.39
C ARG A 210 12.54 37.59 -28.14
N ARG A 211 13.43 37.26 -27.21
CA ARG A 211 14.64 38.05 -26.94
C ARG A 211 15.59 38.05 -28.15
N GLY A 212 15.76 36.91 -28.82
CA GLY A 212 16.55 36.80 -30.05
C GLY A 212 15.99 37.69 -31.16
N ILE A 213 14.70 37.56 -31.46
CA ILE A 213 14.00 38.37 -32.48
C ILE A 213 14.08 39.87 -32.16
N ALA A 214 13.89 40.26 -30.90
CA ALA A 214 14.02 41.67 -30.51
C ALA A 214 15.44 42.22 -30.72
N GLY A 215 16.47 41.38 -30.50
CA GLY A 215 17.86 41.71 -30.82
C GLY A 215 18.09 41.91 -32.32
N GLU A 216 17.59 40.99 -33.15
CA GLU A 216 17.66 41.09 -34.61
C GLU A 216 16.95 42.36 -35.12
N ILE A 217 15.73 42.64 -34.64
CA ILE A 217 14.98 43.86 -35.01
C ILE A 217 15.78 45.12 -34.68
N LYS A 218 16.47 45.16 -33.53
CA LYS A 218 17.31 46.30 -33.17
C LYS A 218 18.46 46.47 -34.16
N GLN A 219 19.12 45.36 -34.52
CA GLN A 219 20.22 45.35 -35.47
C GLN A 219 19.79 45.79 -36.87
N TYR A 220 18.65 45.31 -37.36
CA TYR A 220 18.07 45.75 -38.63
C TYR A 220 17.68 47.23 -38.63
N LYS A 221 17.19 47.77 -37.50
CA LYS A 221 16.91 49.21 -37.37
C LYS A 221 18.18 50.06 -37.43
N GLU A 222 19.26 49.61 -36.79
CA GLU A 222 20.56 50.29 -36.86
C GLU A 222 21.10 50.28 -38.30
N GLN A 223 21.09 49.13 -38.98
CA GLN A 223 21.51 49.01 -40.38
C GLN A 223 20.68 49.89 -41.34
N LYS A 224 19.35 49.94 -41.16
CA LYS A 224 18.49 50.82 -41.95
C LYS A 224 18.83 52.29 -41.75
N GLY A 225 19.08 52.71 -40.51
CA GLY A 225 19.47 54.09 -40.20
C GLY A 225 20.83 54.47 -40.78
N GLU A 226 21.80 53.55 -40.82
CA GLU A 226 23.09 53.77 -41.49
C GLU A 226 22.92 53.89 -43.01
N ALA A 227 22.11 53.03 -43.63
CA ALA A 227 21.81 53.10 -45.05
C ALA A 227 21.12 54.42 -45.45
N GLU A 228 20.12 54.85 -44.68
CA GLU A 228 19.42 56.14 -44.91
C GLU A 228 20.37 57.34 -44.77
N ARG A 229 21.31 57.31 -43.81
CA ARG A 229 22.36 58.35 -43.69
C ARG A 229 23.31 58.36 -44.88
N PHE A 230 23.68 57.18 -45.37
CA PHE A 230 24.54 57.06 -46.55
C PHE A 230 23.85 57.60 -47.80
N GLU A 231 22.57 57.25 -48.02
CA GLU A 231 21.77 57.78 -49.13
C GLU A 231 21.60 59.31 -49.05
N ALA A 232 21.40 59.86 -47.85
CA ALA A 232 21.31 61.31 -47.67
C ALA A 232 22.62 62.02 -48.04
N MET A 233 23.77 61.50 -47.61
CA MET A 233 25.09 62.05 -47.97
C MET A 233 25.38 61.95 -49.47
N GLU A 234 24.95 60.86 -50.14
CA GLU A 234 25.05 60.72 -51.59
C GLU A 234 24.17 61.74 -52.33
N GLN A 235 22.92 61.94 -51.88
CA GLN A 235 22.04 62.96 -52.46
C GLN A 235 22.60 64.38 -52.29
N GLU A 236 23.15 64.69 -51.12
CA GLU A 236 23.81 65.97 -50.85
C GLU A 236 25.01 66.16 -51.79
N ARG A 237 25.88 65.14 -51.93
CA ARG A 237 26.99 65.15 -52.90
C ARG A 237 26.54 65.39 -54.34
N VAL A 238 25.48 64.72 -54.78
CA VAL A 238 24.95 64.87 -56.14
C VAL A 238 24.34 66.27 -56.34
N SER A 239 23.73 66.84 -55.31
CA SER A 239 23.20 68.20 -55.34
C SER A 239 24.31 69.25 -55.41
N ASP A 240 25.38 69.07 -54.66
CA ASP A 240 26.56 69.95 -54.67
C ASP A 240 27.23 69.94 -56.04
N VAL A 241 27.42 68.75 -56.64
CA VAL A 241 28.00 68.61 -57.99
C VAL A 241 27.11 69.29 -59.05
N LYS A 242 25.78 69.18 -58.95
CA LYS A 242 24.84 69.89 -59.85
C LYS A 242 24.86 71.40 -59.67
N SER A 243 25.15 71.91 -58.48
CA SER A 243 25.25 73.36 -58.22
C SER A 243 26.53 73.99 -58.78
N LEU A 244 27.54 73.17 -59.05
CA LEU A 244 28.85 73.54 -59.59
C LEU A 244 28.95 73.36 -61.13
N SER A 245 27.88 72.88 -61.78
CA SER A 245 27.76 72.66 -63.24
C SER A 245 26.91 73.74 -63.89
#